data_AF-A0A3M2XDP6-F1
#
_entry.id   AF-A0A3M2XDP6-F1
#
_cell.length_a   1.000
_cell.length_b   1.000
_cell.length_c   1.000
_cell.angle_alpha   90.00
_cell.angle_beta   90.00
_cell.angle_gamma   90.00
#
_symmetry.space_group_name_H-M   'P 1'
#
loop_
_entity.id
_entity.type
_entity.pdbx_description
1 polymer ?
#
loop_
_entity_poly.entity_id
_entity_poly.type
_entity_poly.pdbx_seq_one_letter_code
_entity_poly.pdbx_strand_id
1 'polypeptide(L)'
;QGAQFTLYAKPDRADNTYSPEYMGKMRGMISSIERELHTAGVQQSNNRPASDVAPGHWAYASYRNEHRSERAGSSSQANELEKEPFFQLVSFPDVAASPVKSGASSRSLMPP
;
A
#
# COMPACT_ATOMS: atom_id res chain seq x y z
N GLN A 1 -21.94 6.21 -3.41
CA GLN A 1 -21.70 5.01 -2.58
C GLN A 1 -20.42 4.34 -3.06
N GLY A 2 -19.60 3.78 -2.15
CA GLY A 2 -18.26 3.24 -2.44
C GLY A 2 -18.11 1.75 -2.11
N ALA A 3 -16.87 1.24 -2.14
CA ALA A 3 -16.54 -0.18 -1.96
C ALA A 3 -17.33 -1.12 -2.89
N GLN A 4 -17.46 -0.75 -4.17
CA GLN A 4 -18.14 -1.58 -5.18
C GLN A 4 -17.38 -2.86 -5.52
N PHE A 5 -16.07 -2.87 -5.26
CA PHE A 5 -15.19 -4.02 -5.45
C PHE A 5 -14.52 -4.38 -4.11
N THR A 6 -14.33 -5.68 -3.88
CA THR A 6 -13.61 -6.19 -2.70
C THR A 6 -12.60 -7.24 -3.16
N LEU A 7 -11.35 -7.06 -2.75
CA LEU A 7 -10.25 -7.99 -3.04
C LEU A 7 -9.86 -8.72 -1.75
N TYR A 8 -9.82 -10.05 -1.80
CA TYR A 8 -9.44 -10.88 -0.66
C TYR A 8 -7.99 -11.32 -0.81
N ALA A 9 -7.11 -10.79 0.03
CA ALA A 9 -5.73 -11.25 0.15
C ALA A 9 -5.67 -12.54 0.98
N LYS A 10 -4.88 -13.52 0.54
CA LYS A 10 -4.63 -14.76 1.29
C LYS A 10 -3.13 -15.07 1.27
N PRO A 11 -2.56 -15.61 2.36
CA PRO A 11 -1.18 -16.06 2.38
C PRO A 11 -0.89 -17.04 1.22
N ASP A 12 0.27 -16.88 0.59
CA ASP A 12 0.66 -17.68 -0.58
C ASP A 12 1.46 -18.94 -0.22
N ARG A 13 1.97 -19.03 1.01
CA ARG A 13 2.75 -20.18 1.49
C ARG A 13 1.89 -21.18 2.24
N ALA A 14 2.32 -22.45 2.21
CA ALA A 14 1.62 -23.56 2.85
C ALA A 14 1.54 -23.45 4.40
N ASP A 15 2.42 -22.65 5.01
CA ASP A 15 2.44 -22.38 6.45
C ASP A 15 1.52 -21.20 6.86
N ASN A 16 0.67 -20.72 5.95
CA ASN A 16 -0.19 -19.55 6.13
C ASN A 16 0.57 -18.23 6.36
N THR A 17 1.81 -18.12 5.88
CA THR A 17 2.57 -16.86 5.87
C THR A 17 2.60 -16.22 4.48
N TYR A 18 2.80 -14.90 4.45
CA TYR A 18 3.03 -14.16 3.21
C TYR A 18 4.50 -14.18 2.82
N SER A 19 4.80 -14.47 1.55
CA SER A 19 6.13 -14.30 1.00
C SER A 19 6.43 -12.82 0.67
N PRO A 20 7.70 -12.38 0.76
CA PRO A 20 8.09 -11.05 0.31
C PRO A 20 7.71 -10.79 -1.15
N GLU A 21 7.84 -11.79 -2.02
CA GLU A 21 7.50 -11.69 -3.45
C GLU A 21 6.01 -11.44 -3.66
N TYR A 22 5.17 -12.15 -2.90
CA TYR A 22 3.72 -11.96 -2.95
C TYR A 22 3.33 -10.59 -2.40
N MET A 23 3.91 -10.15 -1.27
CA MET A 23 3.66 -8.81 -0.72
C MET A 23 4.05 -7.70 -1.70
N GLY A 24 5.19 -7.86 -2.38
CA GLY A 24 5.60 -6.94 -3.45
C GLY A 24 4.62 -6.90 -4.62
N LYS A 25 4.11 -8.06 -5.06
CA LYS A 25 3.08 -8.14 -6.10
C LYS A 25 1.76 -7.52 -5.67
N MET A 26 1.31 -7.75 -4.43
CA MET A 26 0.08 -7.16 -3.88
C MET A 26 0.17 -5.64 -3.86
N ARG A 27 1.29 -5.10 -3.38
CA ARG A 27 1.56 -3.66 -3.42
C ARG A 27 1.55 -3.13 -4.85
N GLY A 28 2.28 -3.76 -5.76
CA GLY A 28 2.32 -3.37 -7.17
C GLY A 28 0.96 -3.43 -7.87
N MET A 29 0.13 -4.41 -7.52
CA MET A 29 -1.24 -4.54 -7.99
C MET A 29 -2.12 -3.37 -7.53
N ILE A 30 -2.05 -3.01 -6.23
CA ILE A 30 -2.81 -1.87 -5.69
C ILE A 30 -2.37 -0.56 -6.36
N SER A 31 -1.06 -0.31 -6.47
CA SER A 31 -0.53 0.86 -7.19
C SER A 31 -0.99 0.90 -8.65
N SER A 32 -1.08 -0.27 -9.31
CA SER A 32 -1.57 -0.34 -10.69
C SER A 32 -3.06 -0.02 -10.77
N ILE A 33 -3.89 -0.56 -9.88
CA ILE A 33 -5.34 -0.25 -9.83
C ILE A 33 -5.56 1.26 -9.64
N GLU A 34 -4.86 1.88 -8.68
CA GLU A 34 -4.91 3.33 -8.44
C GLU A 34 -4.57 4.11 -9.71
N ARG A 35 -3.46 3.75 -10.38
CA ARG A 35 -3.01 4.41 -11.62
C ARG A 35 -3.99 4.23 -12.77
N GLU A 36 -4.47 3.02 -13.00
CA GLU A 36 -5.37 2.74 -14.14
C GLU A 36 -6.72 3.44 -13.96
N LEU A 37 -7.30 3.45 -12.74
CA LEU A 37 -8.54 4.18 -12.46
C LEU A 37 -8.38 5.69 -12.63
N HIS A 38 -7.26 6.23 -12.14
CA HIS A 38 -6.93 7.64 -12.33
C HIS A 38 -6.77 7.99 -13.81
N THR A 39 -6.02 7.18 -14.57
CA THR A 39 -5.76 7.40 -16.00
C THR A 39 -7.03 7.32 -16.84
N ALA A 40 -7.96 6.44 -16.46
CA ALA A 40 -9.27 6.33 -17.09
C ALA A 40 -10.23 7.47 -16.72
N GLY A 41 -9.84 8.41 -15.86
CA GLY A 41 -10.68 9.53 -15.42
C GLY A 41 -11.83 9.11 -14.50
N VAL A 42 -11.71 7.95 -13.84
CA VAL A 42 -12.73 7.47 -12.90
C VAL A 42 -12.83 8.46 -11.75
N GLN A 43 -14.04 8.96 -11.52
CA GLN A 43 -14.32 9.90 -10.45
C GLN A 43 -14.11 9.24 -9.09
N GLN A 44 -13.37 9.91 -8.21
CA GLN A 44 -13.17 9.47 -6.84
C GLN A 44 -14.49 9.53 -6.08
N SER A 45 -14.73 8.53 -5.23
CA SER A 45 -15.90 8.52 -4.35
C SER A 45 -15.55 9.23 -3.04
N ASN A 46 -16.39 10.19 -2.65
CA ASN A 46 -16.33 10.77 -1.29
C ASN A 46 -16.86 9.81 -0.19
N ASN A 47 -17.18 8.57 -0.56
CA ASN A 47 -17.81 7.58 0.32
C ASN A 47 -16.90 6.36 0.52
N ARG A 48 -15.70 6.57 1.07
CA ARG A 48 -14.92 5.46 1.62
C ARG A 48 -15.68 4.88 2.82
N PRO A 49 -15.79 3.54 2.95
CA PRO A 49 -16.45 2.95 4.12
C PRO A 49 -15.80 3.43 5.41
N ALA A 50 -16.62 3.76 6.42
CA ALA A 50 -16.14 4.16 7.74
C ALA A 50 -15.37 3.05 8.47
N SER A 51 -15.53 1.80 8.01
CA SER A 51 -14.85 0.60 8.52
C SER A 51 -13.41 0.44 8.05
N ASP A 52 -13.01 1.15 7.00
CA ASP A 52 -11.75 0.92 6.32
C ASP A 52 -10.75 2.04 6.63
N VAL A 53 -9.48 1.83 6.26
CA VAL A 53 -8.41 2.84 6.31
C VAL A 53 -7.70 2.92 4.96
N ALA A 54 -7.06 4.06 4.68
CA ALA A 54 -6.29 4.25 3.45
C ALA A 54 -5.17 5.28 3.72
N PRO A 55 -3.96 5.09 3.16
CA PRO A 55 -2.93 6.12 3.19
C PRO A 55 -3.36 7.31 2.33
N GLY A 56 -2.77 8.49 2.56
CA GLY A 56 -3.16 9.72 1.85
C GLY A 56 -2.98 9.71 0.33
N HIS A 57 -2.23 8.75 -0.23
CA HIS A 57 -2.02 8.60 -1.68
C HIS A 57 -2.94 7.57 -2.34
N TRP A 58 -3.79 6.87 -1.59
CA TRP A 58 -4.83 6.02 -2.17
C TRP A 58 -6.10 6.82 -2.34
N ALA A 59 -6.52 6.97 -3.60
CA ALA A 59 -7.72 7.69 -3.98
C ALA A 59 -8.94 6.77 -4.08
N TYR A 60 -8.74 5.48 -4.35
CA TYR A 60 -9.80 4.53 -4.66
C TYR A 60 -9.82 3.34 -3.71
N ALA A 61 -8.65 2.79 -3.38
CA ALA A 61 -8.49 1.63 -2.53
C ALA A 61 -8.63 2.00 -1.05
N SER A 62 -9.14 1.03 -0.28
CA SER A 62 -9.18 1.07 1.17
C SER A 62 -8.95 -0.34 1.73
N TYR A 63 -8.51 -0.41 2.98
CA TYR A 63 -8.12 -1.63 3.64
C TYR A 63 -8.96 -1.88 4.90
N ARG A 64 -9.31 -3.15 5.11
CA ARG A 64 -9.94 -3.65 6.33
C ARG A 64 -9.52 -5.11 6.54
N ASN A 65 -9.36 -5.52 7.79
CA ASN A 65 -9.13 -6.93 8.16
C ASN A 65 -10.39 -7.52 8.79
N GLU A 66 -11.06 -8.44 8.11
CA GLU A 66 -12.32 -9.00 8.58
C GLU A 66 -12.23 -9.85 9.86
N HIS A 67 -11.04 -10.28 10.26
CA HIS A 67 -10.84 -11.01 11.51
C HIS A 67 -10.58 -10.08 12.72
N ARG A 68 -10.32 -8.80 12.47
CA ARG A 68 -9.93 -7.82 13.50
C ARG A 68 -10.79 -6.56 13.51
N SER A 69 -11.76 -6.46 12.60
CA SER A 69 -12.53 -5.24 12.40
C SER A 69 -13.90 -5.51 11.79
N GLU A 70 -14.88 -4.72 12.19
CA GLU A 70 -16.28 -4.85 11.80
C GLU A 70 -16.65 -3.94 10.63
N ARG A 71 -17.80 -4.20 10.00
CA ARG A 71 -18.29 -3.39 8.87
C ARG A 71 -18.90 -2.04 9.27
N ALA A 72 -19.26 -1.87 10.55
CA ALA A 72 -19.81 -0.59 11.04
C ALA A 72 -18.72 0.50 11.12
N GLY A 73 -17.50 0.13 11.48
CA GLY A 73 -16.39 1.06 11.69
C GLY A 73 -16.45 1.82 13.00
N SER A 74 -15.27 2.22 13.49
CA SER A 74 -15.09 3.12 14.62
C SER A 74 -13.70 3.76 14.56
N SER A 75 -13.49 4.87 15.27
CA SER A 75 -12.17 5.50 15.34
C SER A 75 -11.12 4.59 15.98
N SER A 76 -11.50 3.78 16.98
CA SER A 76 -10.59 2.80 17.59
C SER A 76 -10.21 1.71 16.59
N GLN A 77 -11.17 1.25 15.78
CA GLN A 77 -10.91 0.28 14.71
C GLN A 77 -9.95 0.86 13.66
N ALA A 78 -10.15 2.10 13.23
CA ALA A 78 -9.24 2.74 12.29
C ALA A 78 -7.80 2.80 12.82
N ASN A 79 -7.62 3.20 14.09
CA ASN A 79 -6.31 3.25 14.74
C ASN A 79 -5.61 1.89 14.82
N GLU A 80 -6.36 0.79 14.98
CA GLU A 80 -5.79 -0.56 15.00
C GLU A 80 -5.47 -1.07 13.59
N LEU A 81 -6.31 -0.75 12.60
CA LEU A 81 -6.07 -1.09 11.20
C LEU A 81 -4.83 -0.39 10.64
N GLU A 82 -4.58 0.89 11.01
CA GLU A 82 -3.38 1.63 10.61
C GLU A 82 -2.08 1.02 11.16
N LYS A 83 -2.16 0.27 12.26
CA LYS A 83 -1.02 -0.44 12.86
C LYS A 83 -0.85 -1.85 12.32
N GLU A 84 -1.75 -2.36 11.47
CA GLU A 84 -1.64 -3.73 10.99
C GLU A 84 -0.40 -3.92 10.10
N PRO A 85 0.44 -4.94 10.35
CA PRO A 85 1.66 -5.16 9.57
C PRO A 85 1.39 -5.33 8.08
N PHE A 86 0.29 -6.03 7.72
CA PHE A 86 -0.10 -6.20 6.33
C PHE A 86 -0.36 -4.84 5.66
N PHE A 87 -1.17 -3.99 6.32
CA PHE A 87 -1.49 -2.66 5.81
C PHE A 87 -0.23 -1.82 5.62
N GLN A 88 0.67 -1.78 6.61
CA GLN A 88 1.91 -1.01 6.52
C GLN A 88 2.82 -1.47 5.36
N LEU A 89 2.87 -2.78 5.10
CA LEU A 89 3.69 -3.35 4.03
C LEU A 89 3.11 -3.13 2.62
N VAL A 90 1.79 -2.98 2.46
CA VAL A 90 1.20 -2.74 1.14
C VAL A 90 0.93 -1.26 0.85
N SER A 91 0.91 -0.43 1.88
CA SER A 91 0.48 0.98 1.78
C SER A 91 1.61 1.99 1.92
N PHE A 92 2.88 1.57 2.04
CA PHE A 92 3.98 2.53 2.05
C PHE A 92 4.18 3.17 0.66
N PRO A 93 4.41 4.49 0.60
CA PRO A 93 4.52 5.21 -0.67
C PRO A 93 5.64 4.63 -1.53
N ASP A 94 5.44 4.59 -2.85
CA ASP A 94 6.53 4.40 -3.80
C ASP A 94 7.46 5.60 -3.67
N VAL A 95 8.46 5.48 -2.80
CA VAL A 95 9.59 6.41 -2.79
C VAL A 95 10.25 6.20 -4.14
N ALA A 96 10.05 7.14 -5.08
CA ALA A 96 10.87 7.19 -6.28
C ALA A 96 12.32 7.03 -5.82
N ALA A 97 13.00 6.00 -6.29
CA ALA A 97 14.39 5.73 -5.93
C ALA A 97 15.15 7.06 -6.05
N SER A 98 15.53 7.65 -4.92
CA SER A 98 16.33 8.86 -4.91
C SER A 98 17.56 8.57 -5.78
N PRO A 99 17.91 9.44 -6.76
CA PRO A 99 19.09 9.19 -7.56
C PRO A 99 20.26 9.14 -6.59
N VAL A 100 20.91 7.97 -6.52
CA VAL A 100 22.19 7.82 -5.83
C VAL A 100 23.11 8.87 -6.45
N LYS A 101 23.41 9.95 -5.72
CA LYS A 101 24.46 10.87 -6.14
C LYS A 101 25.74 10.05 -6.15
N SER A 102 26.17 9.65 -7.35
CA SER A 102 27.48 9.08 -7.61
C SER A 102 28.52 10.17 -7.28
N GLY A 103 28.93 10.20 -6.01
CA GLY A 103 30.06 11.00 -5.55
C GLY A 103 31.36 10.43 -6.12
N ALA A 104 31.66 10.72 -7.38
CA ALA A 104 32.98 10.55 -7.95
C ALA A 104 33.91 11.63 -7.37
N SER A 105 34.43 11.40 -6.17
CA SER A 105 35.61 12.12 -5.68
C SER A 105 36.85 11.41 -6.20
N SER A 106 37.28 11.79 -7.41
CA SER A 106 38.60 11.46 -7.94
C SER A 106 39.67 12.11 -7.06
N ARG A 107 40.20 11.38 -6.07
CA ARG A 107 41.46 11.74 -5.41
C ARG A 107 42.61 11.25 -6.28
N SER A 108 43.22 12.15 -7.06
CA SER A 108 44.57 11.96 -7.58
C SER A 108 45.56 11.87 -6.42
N LEU A 109 46.32 10.78 -6.36
CA LEU A 109 47.54 10.65 -5.56
C LEU A 109 48.67 10.27 -6.52
N MET A 110 49.59 11.20 -6.76
CA MET A 110 50.90 10.89 -7.38
C MET A 110 51.76 10.13 -6.36
N PRO A 111 52.61 9.19 -6.79
CA PRO A 111 53.60 8.55 -5.94
C PRO A 111 54.88 9.39 -5.81
N PRO A 112 55.74 9.11 -4.81
CA PRO A 112 56.94 9.89 -4.48
C PRO A 112 58.06 9.80 -5.53
#